data_AF-B7Q560-F1
#
_entry.id   AF-B7Q560-F1
#
_cell.length_a   1.000
_cell.length_b   1.000
_cell.length_c   1.000
_cell.angle_alpha   90.00
_cell.angle_beta   90.00
_cell.angle_gamma   90.00
#
_symmetry.space_group_name_H-M   'P 1'
#
loop_
_entity.id
_entity.type
_entity.pdbx_description
1 polymer ?
#
loop_
_entity_poly.entity_id
_entity_poly.type
_entity_poly.pdbx_seq_one_letter_code
_entity_poly.pdbx_strand_id
1 'polypeptide(L)'
;MELNLNRVDYIQVDATCSKAARLLPASEHKACQKVVVGSQSGVLHCFGISRGQVETIFKTLPGKSVSRVELGGAVGSIQDKIFMAAGNEVCGYTRKGKQFLKFDTNITDTIRCMASATPVWELEGSSGEGSVTCLGNYDMTGDGIKDLLVGRNDGQIEVYAYNDVDEPVLRFSYNCGESVTSVLGGVVSTAKYDEVIVTTFSGWVFGLSSEHAEKRLDPNYLLISPESAQKILKLKEEVEQLEAKVVKERENYQLATYSDKGAVSAVPFFGIEDSFVLNRRDASYTLSIQVQTAIDTILLQCNVPVDLLDSDKNSAVVSYTPCDSQESGNYLLATFRCQANTSRLEVKLRTIEGQAGVLRAYVSPVLQPKCCQLREYQLKPLSLHCRTHTPHEDKPLNVLTLRGTFSVGEMHSWVVLSLPEVPERAPATDPATLYFVSTFLGTVLDCVYTRGEATFKSDNISTISILKDVLTKEATRKKISLDISCGMITDLFIDVYKFRGNNVKSKVPALLQILDHYDFKSLADFFTNKV
;
A
#
# COMPACT_ATOMS: atom_id res chain seq x y z
N MET A 1 -4.98 -12.10 30.93
CA MET A 1 -5.78 -10.99 31.48
C MET A 1 -6.22 -10.11 30.33
N GLU A 2 -7.36 -9.43 30.43
CA GLU A 2 -7.73 -8.38 29.46
C GLU A 2 -6.88 -7.14 29.75
N LEU A 3 -6.19 -6.61 28.74
CA LEU A 3 -5.40 -5.39 28.85
C LEU A 3 -6.34 -4.19 28.63
N ASN A 4 -6.25 -3.19 29.48
CA ASN A 4 -6.96 -1.93 29.30
C ASN A 4 -5.94 -0.80 29.21
N LEU A 5 -5.80 -0.21 28.02
CA LEU A 5 -4.81 0.83 27.74
C LEU A 5 -5.50 2.15 27.39
N ASN A 6 -5.02 3.24 27.98
CA ASN A 6 -5.56 4.58 27.78
C ASN A 6 -4.71 5.38 26.81
N ARG A 7 -5.34 6.04 25.83
CA ARG A 7 -4.62 6.89 24.87
C ARG A 7 -4.12 8.18 25.52
N VAL A 8 -2.84 8.47 25.31
CA VAL A 8 -2.15 9.69 25.73
C VAL A 8 -1.40 10.29 24.53
N ASP A 9 -1.85 11.44 24.03
CA ASP A 9 -1.20 12.11 22.90
C ASP A 9 0.02 12.93 23.36
N TYR A 10 1.17 12.72 22.73
CA TYR A 10 2.42 13.41 23.10
C TYR A 10 2.67 14.63 22.20
N ILE A 11 2.87 14.39 20.91
CA ILE A 11 3.22 15.43 19.93
C ILE A 11 2.76 15.00 18.54
N GLN A 12 2.52 15.98 17.67
CA GLN A 12 2.37 15.76 16.24
C GLN A 12 3.63 16.26 15.53
N VAL A 13 4.28 15.38 14.75
CA VAL A 13 5.39 15.71 13.85
C VAL A 13 4.89 15.74 12.40
N ASP A 14 5.76 16.07 11.45
CA ASP A 14 5.43 15.91 10.02
C ASP A 14 5.22 14.43 9.68
N ALA A 15 4.61 14.15 8.53
CA ALA A 15 4.27 12.80 8.15
C ALA A 15 5.44 11.81 8.24
N THR A 16 5.16 10.58 8.62
CA THR A 16 6.20 9.58 8.92
C THR A 16 6.18 8.43 7.91
N CYS A 17 7.32 7.78 7.72
CA CYS A 17 7.43 6.53 6.97
C CYS A 17 7.32 5.33 7.92
N SER A 18 7.01 4.14 7.36
CA SER A 18 6.97 2.90 8.14
C SER A 18 8.30 2.65 8.86
N LYS A 19 8.22 2.31 10.15
CA LYS A 19 9.34 2.03 11.07
C LYS A 19 10.35 3.18 11.17
N ALA A 20 9.89 4.43 11.10
CA ALA A 20 10.72 5.63 11.28
C ALA A 20 10.77 6.12 12.74
N ALA A 21 10.32 5.34 13.72
CA ALA A 21 10.39 5.68 15.15
C ALA A 21 11.12 4.62 15.99
N ARG A 22 11.87 5.03 17.02
CA ARG A 22 12.54 4.15 17.98
C ARG A 22 12.53 4.75 19.40
N LEU A 23 12.59 3.87 20.41
CA LEU A 23 12.75 4.25 21.81
C LEU A 23 14.20 4.07 22.22
N LEU A 24 14.84 5.15 22.66
CA LEU A 24 16.17 5.07 23.25
C LEU A 24 16.13 4.27 24.56
N PRO A 25 17.15 3.43 24.83
CA PRO A 25 17.22 2.69 26.08
C PRO A 25 17.31 3.65 27.26
N ALA A 26 16.55 3.35 28.33
CA ALA A 26 16.60 4.08 29.58
C ALA A 26 17.93 3.84 30.30
N SER A 27 18.31 4.77 31.18
CA SER A 27 19.48 4.60 32.06
C SER A 27 19.23 3.65 33.22
N GLU A 28 17.97 3.49 33.63
CA GLU A 28 17.53 2.67 34.75
C GLU A 28 16.34 1.80 34.34
N HIS A 29 16.13 0.69 35.06
CA HIS A 29 15.02 -0.22 34.80
C HIS A 29 13.66 0.48 35.03
N LYS A 30 12.76 0.43 34.03
CA LYS A 30 11.44 1.10 34.04
C LYS A 30 11.45 2.62 34.24
N ALA A 31 12.58 3.29 33.96
CA ALA A 31 12.62 4.75 33.84
C ALA A 31 12.08 5.21 32.46
N CYS A 32 11.59 6.45 32.39
CA CYS A 32 11.06 7.01 31.15
C CYS A 32 12.14 7.06 30.06
N GLN A 33 11.82 6.43 28.93
CA GLN A 33 12.58 6.42 27.71
C GLN A 33 12.35 7.68 26.89
N LYS A 34 13.19 7.86 25.87
CA LYS A 34 13.13 8.99 24.95
C LYS A 34 12.71 8.48 23.59
N VAL A 35 11.77 9.17 22.97
CA VAL A 35 11.25 8.82 21.65
C VAL A 35 12.06 9.55 20.59
N VAL A 36 12.45 8.83 19.55
CA VAL A 36 13.08 9.38 18.35
C VAL A 36 12.19 9.07 17.16
N VAL A 37 11.81 10.09 16.40
CA VAL A 37 10.95 9.95 15.21
C VAL A 37 11.58 10.70 14.04
N GLY A 38 11.65 10.04 12.89
CA GLY A 38 12.04 10.63 11.61
C GLY A 38 10.82 10.92 10.74
N SER A 39 10.78 12.11 10.13
CA SER A 39 9.69 12.53 9.24
C SER A 39 10.08 12.50 7.77
N GLN A 40 9.07 12.59 6.90
CA GLN A 40 9.20 12.73 5.45
C GLN A 40 9.81 14.08 5.04
N SER A 41 9.80 15.08 5.93
CA SER A 41 10.52 16.35 5.75
C SER A 41 12.03 16.24 6.04
N GLY A 42 12.51 15.03 6.36
CA GLY A 42 13.92 14.77 6.66
C GLY A 42 14.35 15.19 8.06
N VAL A 43 13.40 15.47 8.94
CA VAL A 43 13.67 15.92 10.30
C VAL A 43 13.67 14.73 11.25
N LEU A 44 14.74 14.60 12.02
CA LEU A 44 14.86 13.67 13.14
C LEU A 44 14.61 14.43 14.44
N HIS A 45 13.53 14.07 15.14
CA HIS A 45 13.12 14.69 16.39
C HIS A 45 13.27 13.69 17.54
N CYS A 46 14.07 14.05 18.54
CA CYS A 46 14.21 13.30 19.78
C CYS A 46 13.62 14.10 20.94
N PHE A 47 12.71 13.49 21.68
CA PHE A 47 12.06 14.12 22.83
C PHE A 47 11.86 13.13 23.98
N GLY A 48 11.64 13.66 25.18
CA GLY A 48 11.19 12.93 26.35
C GLY A 48 9.97 13.59 26.98
N ILE A 49 9.39 12.96 27.98
CA ILE A 49 8.29 13.55 28.75
C ILE A 49 8.82 13.90 30.14
N SER A 50 8.59 15.14 30.55
CA SER A 50 8.97 15.67 31.85
C SER A 50 7.78 16.44 32.41
N ARG A 51 7.28 16.04 33.59
CA ARG A 51 6.10 16.66 34.24
C ARG A 51 4.89 16.79 33.32
N GLY A 52 4.59 15.74 32.54
CA GLY A 52 3.46 15.71 31.60
C GLY A 52 3.62 16.57 30.35
N GLN A 53 4.78 17.21 30.13
CA GLN A 53 5.06 18.00 28.94
C GLN A 53 6.17 17.39 28.10
N VAL A 54 6.07 17.58 26.78
CA VAL A 54 7.10 17.15 25.83
C VAL A 54 8.31 18.07 25.90
N GLU A 55 9.46 17.51 26.22
CA GLU A 55 10.74 18.20 26.24
C GLU A 55 11.58 17.74 25.05
N THR A 56 11.85 18.67 24.12
CA THR A 56 12.69 18.39 22.95
C THR A 56 14.16 18.34 23.35
N ILE A 57 14.82 17.22 23.06
CA ILE A 57 16.25 17.03 23.33
C ILE A 57 17.08 17.54 22.16
N PHE A 58 16.70 17.16 20.94
CA PHE A 58 17.23 17.75 19.71
C PHE A 58 16.25 17.57 18.55
N LYS A 59 16.40 18.43 17.55
CA LYS A 59 15.69 18.34 16.27
C LYS A 59 16.70 18.69 15.17
N THR A 60 16.82 17.86 14.14
CA THR A 60 17.73 18.14 13.01
C THR A 60 17.10 19.14 12.05
N LEU A 61 17.92 19.69 11.16
CA LEU A 61 17.42 20.48 10.05
C LEU A 61 16.65 19.59 9.05
N PRO A 62 15.68 20.16 8.31
CA PRO A 62 15.00 19.46 7.22
C PRO A 62 15.96 18.92 6.15
N GLY A 63 15.56 17.86 5.48
CA GLY A 63 16.39 17.15 4.50
C GLY A 63 15.58 16.21 3.61
N LYS A 64 16.25 15.17 3.08
CA LYS A 64 15.58 14.10 2.34
C LYS A 64 14.65 13.31 3.27
N SER A 65 13.54 12.81 2.74
CA SER A 65 12.57 11.98 3.50
C SER A 65 13.26 10.84 4.24
N VAL A 66 12.99 10.72 5.55
CA VAL A 66 13.53 9.64 6.39
C VAL A 66 12.76 8.37 6.09
N SER A 67 13.40 7.40 5.45
CA SER A 67 12.79 6.11 5.14
C SER A 67 12.83 5.14 6.31
N ARG A 68 13.81 5.27 7.22
CA ARG A 68 13.97 4.38 8.37
C ARG A 68 14.80 5.00 9.50
N VAL A 69 14.46 4.64 10.74
CA VAL A 69 15.27 4.92 11.92
C VAL A 69 15.53 3.61 12.66
N GLU A 70 16.79 3.34 12.98
CA GLU A 70 17.21 2.19 13.78
C GLU A 70 18.16 2.61 14.90
N LEU A 71 18.19 1.81 15.96
CA LEU A 71 19.20 1.96 16.99
C LEU A 71 20.31 0.94 16.77
N GLY A 72 21.54 1.33 17.10
CA GLY A 72 22.70 0.46 17.03
C GLY A 72 23.79 0.87 18.00
N GLY A 73 24.87 0.11 18.01
CA GLY A 73 26.01 0.28 18.91
C GLY A 73 27.04 -0.81 18.65
N ALA A 74 28.18 -0.75 19.33
CA ALA A 74 29.15 -1.84 19.27
C ALA A 74 28.54 -3.12 19.86
N VAL A 75 28.92 -4.29 19.34
CA VAL A 75 28.45 -5.59 19.84
C VAL A 75 28.71 -5.70 21.34
N GLY A 76 27.70 -6.09 22.12
CA GLY A 76 27.78 -6.20 23.59
C GLY A 76 27.65 -4.87 24.34
N SER A 77 27.50 -3.74 23.65
CA SER A 77 27.19 -2.44 24.25
C SER A 77 25.70 -2.09 24.13
N ILE A 78 25.25 -1.15 24.96
CA ILE A 78 23.91 -0.58 24.85
C ILE A 78 23.76 0.10 23.49
N GLN A 79 22.72 -0.28 22.74
CA GLN A 79 22.42 0.28 21.42
C GLN A 79 21.77 1.67 21.56
N ASP A 80 22.60 2.69 21.74
CA ASP A 80 22.18 4.08 21.99
C ASP A 80 22.50 5.06 20.85
N LYS A 81 23.07 4.56 19.74
CA LYS A 81 23.33 5.33 18.52
C LYS A 81 22.14 5.23 17.60
N ILE A 82 21.70 6.38 17.09
CA ILE A 82 20.56 6.50 16.21
C ILE A 82 21.09 6.50 14.77
N PHE A 83 20.65 5.57 13.95
CA PHE A 83 20.93 5.53 12.52
C PHE A 83 19.67 5.89 11.74
N MET A 84 19.81 6.82 10.82
CA MET A 84 18.72 7.36 10.01
C MET A 84 19.08 7.14 8.53
N ALA A 85 18.20 6.49 7.79
CA ALA A 85 18.31 6.38 6.34
C ALA A 85 17.42 7.44 5.68
N ALA A 86 17.99 8.22 4.77
CA ALA A 86 17.29 9.27 4.03
C ALA A 86 17.77 9.33 2.57
N GLY A 87 16.91 8.91 1.64
CA GLY A 87 17.31 8.66 0.25
C GLY A 87 18.38 7.57 0.15
N ASN A 88 19.55 7.93 -0.38
CA ASN A 88 20.72 7.08 -0.53
C ASN A 88 21.76 7.24 0.61
N GLU A 89 21.51 8.14 1.55
CA GLU A 89 22.43 8.46 2.65
C GLU A 89 22.01 7.75 3.95
N VAL A 90 23.01 7.31 4.72
CA VAL A 90 22.83 6.86 6.10
C VAL A 90 23.59 7.80 7.03
N CYS A 91 22.87 8.42 7.97
CA CYS A 91 23.40 9.32 8.97
C CYS A 91 23.32 8.68 10.37
N GLY A 92 24.37 8.80 11.17
CA GLY A 92 24.42 8.35 12.55
C GLY A 92 24.49 9.52 13.51
N TYR A 93 23.59 9.54 14.50
CA TYR A 93 23.48 10.54 15.56
C TYR A 93 23.65 9.90 16.93
N THR A 94 24.32 10.62 17.83
CA THR A 94 24.36 10.26 19.24
C THR A 94 23.03 10.57 19.91
N ARG A 95 22.78 10.02 21.12
CA ARG A 95 21.59 10.33 21.94
C ARG A 95 21.37 11.83 22.24
N LYS A 96 22.39 12.67 22.05
CA LYS A 96 22.35 14.13 22.24
C LYS A 96 22.22 14.91 20.92
N GLY A 97 22.09 14.22 19.78
CA GLY A 97 21.92 14.86 18.47
C GLY A 97 23.21 15.21 17.74
N LYS A 98 24.40 14.93 18.29
CA LYS A 98 25.66 15.09 17.55
C LYS A 98 25.76 14.04 16.45
N GLN A 99 25.85 14.48 15.19
CA GLN A 99 26.13 13.61 14.05
C GLN A 99 27.58 13.11 14.13
N PHE A 100 27.78 11.80 14.02
CA PHE A 100 29.10 11.16 14.07
C PHE A 100 29.40 10.32 12.82
N LEU A 101 28.37 10.00 12.04
CA LEU A 101 28.48 9.24 10.81
C LEU A 101 27.60 9.89 9.74
N LYS A 102 28.10 9.97 8.53
CA LYS A 102 27.31 10.21 7.32
C LYS A 102 28.03 9.53 6.17
N PHE A 103 27.36 8.65 5.47
CA PHE A 103 27.91 8.06 4.25
C PHE A 103 26.82 7.85 3.20
N ASP A 104 27.22 7.96 1.94
CA ASP A 104 26.38 7.63 0.79
C ASP A 104 26.57 6.14 0.47
N THR A 105 25.47 5.41 0.33
CA THR A 105 25.51 3.98 0.00
C THR A 105 25.87 3.73 -1.46
N ASN A 106 25.83 4.76 -2.32
CA ASN A 106 25.96 4.65 -3.78
C ASN A 106 24.96 3.65 -4.41
N ILE A 107 23.89 3.30 -3.69
CA ILE A 107 22.77 2.50 -4.19
C ILE A 107 21.78 3.47 -4.84
N THR A 108 21.32 3.15 -6.06
CA THR A 108 20.33 3.96 -6.79
C THR A 108 18.95 3.94 -6.14
N ASP A 109 18.62 2.84 -5.46
CA ASP A 109 17.32 2.60 -4.86
C ASP A 109 17.31 2.95 -3.36
N THR A 110 16.21 3.57 -2.91
CA THR A 110 16.00 3.90 -1.50
C THR A 110 15.88 2.63 -0.65
N ILE A 111 16.63 2.57 0.47
CA ILE A 111 16.50 1.48 1.44
C ILE A 111 15.12 1.56 2.11
N ARG A 112 14.22 0.62 1.77
CA ARG A 112 12.87 0.52 2.34
C ARG A 112 12.80 -0.42 3.55
N CYS A 113 13.65 -1.45 3.61
CA CYS A 113 13.66 -2.39 4.72
C CYS A 113 15.00 -3.08 5.01
N MET A 114 15.25 -3.36 6.29
CA MET A 114 16.26 -4.29 6.79
C MET A 114 15.58 -5.19 7.83
N ALA A 115 15.58 -6.50 7.61
CA ALA A 115 15.09 -7.50 8.56
C ALA A 115 15.73 -8.86 8.26
N SER A 116 15.96 -9.68 9.29
CA SER A 116 16.27 -11.10 9.20
C SER A 116 15.22 -11.82 10.04
N ALA A 117 14.43 -12.72 9.45
CA ALA A 117 13.36 -13.43 10.16
C ALA A 117 13.16 -14.84 9.59
N THR A 118 12.90 -15.81 10.47
CA THR A 118 12.41 -17.16 10.17
C THR A 118 10.93 -17.24 10.58
N PRO A 119 10.01 -17.70 9.70
CA PRO A 119 8.61 -17.81 10.05
C PRO A 119 8.42 -18.89 11.13
N VAL A 120 7.63 -18.59 12.16
CA VAL A 120 7.33 -19.50 13.28
C VAL A 120 5.87 -19.94 13.25
N TRP A 121 4.95 -19.02 12.96
CA TRP A 121 3.51 -19.25 12.84
C TRP A 121 2.91 -18.31 11.79
N GLU A 122 1.70 -18.64 11.32
CA GLU A 122 0.91 -17.83 10.39
C GLU A 122 -0.51 -17.67 10.97
N LEU A 123 -0.97 -16.43 11.06
CA LEU A 123 -2.33 -16.09 11.45
C LEU A 123 -3.02 -15.46 10.25
N GLU A 124 -4.06 -16.10 9.74
CA GLU A 124 -4.89 -15.47 8.72
C GLU A 124 -5.73 -14.35 9.35
N GLY A 125 -5.55 -13.12 8.87
CA GLY A 125 -6.38 -11.99 9.28
C GLY A 125 -7.85 -12.18 8.89
N SER A 126 -8.74 -11.66 9.72
CA SER A 126 -10.17 -11.67 9.42
C SER A 126 -10.46 -10.83 8.16
N SER A 127 -11.55 -11.15 7.46
CA SER A 127 -11.92 -10.45 6.22
C SER A 127 -12.18 -8.96 6.49
N GLY A 128 -11.29 -8.09 5.98
CA GLY A 128 -11.46 -6.63 6.04
C GLY A 128 -10.48 -5.90 6.98
N GLU A 129 -9.50 -6.61 7.57
CA GLU A 129 -8.38 -5.98 8.28
C GLU A 129 -7.35 -5.38 7.30
N GLY A 130 -6.80 -4.23 7.66
CA GLY A 130 -5.69 -3.62 6.94
C GLY A 130 -4.43 -4.48 6.95
N SER A 131 -3.57 -4.27 5.96
CA SER A 131 -2.25 -4.92 5.88
C SER A 131 -1.37 -4.52 7.06
N VAL A 132 -0.55 -5.45 7.54
CA VAL A 132 0.42 -5.18 8.61
C VAL A 132 1.52 -4.24 8.10
N THR A 133 1.65 -3.08 8.72
CA THR A 133 2.67 -2.07 8.36
C THR A 133 3.90 -2.15 9.25
N CYS A 134 3.71 -2.54 10.50
CA CYS A 134 4.79 -2.64 11.49
C CYS A 134 4.48 -3.66 12.59
N LEU A 135 5.56 -4.19 13.17
CA LEU A 135 5.54 -5.16 14.26
C LEU A 135 6.52 -4.68 15.33
N GLY A 136 6.17 -4.90 16.59
CA GLY A 136 7.01 -4.70 17.76
C GLY A 136 6.92 -5.89 18.70
N ASN A 137 7.90 -6.04 19.60
CA ASN A 137 7.88 -7.07 20.64
C ASN A 137 8.19 -6.42 22.00
N TYR A 138 7.28 -6.57 22.95
CA TYR A 138 7.42 -6.01 24.29
C TYR A 138 6.49 -6.73 25.26
N ASP A 139 6.95 -6.99 26.48
CA ASP A 139 6.15 -7.62 27.53
C ASP A 139 5.18 -6.60 28.14
N MET A 140 3.97 -6.53 27.58
CA MET A 140 2.87 -5.67 28.06
C MET A 140 2.03 -6.36 29.14
N THR A 141 1.99 -7.69 29.14
CA THR A 141 1.25 -8.48 30.14
C THR A 141 1.99 -8.62 31.47
N GLY A 142 3.31 -8.43 31.47
CA GLY A 142 4.17 -8.52 32.64
C GLY A 142 4.47 -9.97 33.04
N ASP A 143 4.30 -10.94 32.14
CA ASP A 143 4.53 -12.36 32.41
C ASP A 143 5.99 -12.81 32.15
N GLY A 144 6.84 -11.88 31.68
CA GLY A 144 8.25 -12.12 31.36
C GLY A 144 8.49 -12.60 29.94
N ILE A 145 7.44 -12.91 29.17
CA ILE A 145 7.49 -13.27 27.75
C ILE A 145 7.14 -12.00 26.95
N LYS A 146 7.82 -11.77 25.84
CA LYS A 146 7.51 -10.60 25.00
C LYS A 146 6.22 -10.84 24.25
N ASP A 147 5.26 -9.93 24.40
CA ASP A 147 4.06 -9.90 23.59
C ASP A 147 4.36 -9.33 22.20
N LEU A 148 3.57 -9.75 21.22
CA LEU A 148 3.60 -9.22 19.86
C LEU A 148 2.69 -8.00 19.76
N LEU A 149 3.26 -6.90 19.31
CA LEU A 149 2.55 -5.67 18.98
C LEU A 149 2.40 -5.55 17.47
N VAL A 150 1.18 -5.34 16.99
CA VAL A 150 0.86 -5.27 15.55
C VAL A 150 0.24 -3.91 15.24
N GLY A 151 0.78 -3.21 14.25
CA GLY A 151 0.19 -2.01 13.67
C GLY A 151 -0.19 -2.25 12.22
N ARG A 152 -1.39 -1.81 11.83
CA ARG A 152 -1.96 -2.02 10.50
C ARG A 152 -2.21 -0.72 9.75
N ASN A 153 -2.37 -0.84 8.44
CA ASN A 153 -2.57 0.28 7.52
C ASN A 153 -3.94 0.96 7.67
N ASP A 154 -4.92 0.28 8.26
CA ASP A 154 -6.27 0.79 8.52
C ASP A 154 -6.41 1.47 9.89
N GLY A 155 -5.30 1.61 10.64
CA GLY A 155 -5.27 2.23 11.95
C GLY A 155 -5.51 1.28 13.12
N GLN A 156 -5.68 0.00 12.85
CA GLN A 156 -5.85 -1.02 13.87
C GLN A 156 -4.50 -1.34 14.55
N ILE A 157 -4.52 -1.35 15.88
CA ILE A 157 -3.40 -1.69 16.76
C ILE A 157 -3.84 -2.86 17.63
N GLU A 158 -3.03 -3.91 17.66
CA GLU A 158 -3.34 -5.17 18.35
C GLU A 158 -2.16 -5.59 19.23
N VAL A 159 -2.46 -6.17 20.39
CA VAL A 159 -1.48 -6.80 21.28
C VAL A 159 -1.84 -8.26 21.42
N TYR A 160 -0.91 -9.15 21.06
CA TYR A 160 -1.05 -10.60 21.19
C TYR A 160 -0.07 -11.12 22.23
N ALA A 161 -0.59 -11.84 23.21
CA ALA A 161 0.21 -12.60 24.18
C ALA A 161 0.16 -14.08 23.83
N TYR A 162 1.14 -14.85 24.27
CA TYR A 162 1.20 -16.29 23.98
C TYR A 162 0.43 -17.09 25.04
N ASN A 163 -0.26 -18.15 24.62
CA ASN A 163 -0.85 -19.12 25.54
C ASN A 163 0.17 -20.21 25.95
N ASP A 164 -0.25 -21.16 26.77
CA ASP A 164 0.62 -22.27 27.23
C ASP A 164 1.13 -23.19 26.10
N VAL A 165 0.59 -23.04 24.88
CA VAL A 165 0.95 -23.81 23.67
C VAL A 165 1.75 -22.93 22.68
N ASP A 166 2.26 -21.77 23.12
CA ASP A 166 2.98 -20.79 22.30
C ASP A 166 2.17 -20.22 21.11
N GLU A 167 0.84 -20.28 21.17
CA GLU A 167 -0.02 -19.66 20.16
C GLU A 167 -0.40 -18.22 20.56
N PRO A 168 -0.35 -17.27 19.61
CA PRO A 168 -0.72 -15.88 19.85
C PRO A 168 -2.24 -15.71 20.09
N VAL A 169 -2.60 -15.05 21.19
CA VAL A 169 -3.97 -14.72 21.61
C VAL A 169 -4.12 -13.21 21.74
N LEU A 170 -5.12 -12.64 21.06
CA LEU A 170 -5.43 -11.21 21.12
C LEU A 170 -5.83 -10.79 22.55
N ARG A 171 -5.15 -9.78 23.09
CA ARG A 171 -5.38 -9.23 24.44
C ARG A 171 -5.92 -7.80 24.44
N PHE A 172 -5.62 -7.03 23.41
CA PHE A 172 -6.02 -5.63 23.27
C PHE A 172 -6.17 -5.24 21.81
N SER A 173 -7.13 -4.37 21.52
CA SER A 173 -7.44 -3.86 20.19
C SER A 173 -7.86 -2.38 20.28
N TYR A 174 -7.25 -1.52 19.47
CA TYR A 174 -7.58 -0.10 19.38
C TYR A 174 -7.42 0.41 17.94
N ASN A 175 -8.38 1.20 17.46
CA ASN A 175 -8.31 1.80 16.13
C ASN A 175 -8.12 3.32 16.25
N CYS A 176 -7.03 3.85 15.66
CA CYS A 176 -6.72 5.28 15.68
C CYS A 176 -7.28 6.07 14.48
N GLY A 177 -7.96 5.41 13.53
CA GLY A 177 -8.57 6.03 12.35
C GLY A 177 -7.57 6.45 11.27
N GLU A 178 -6.32 6.04 11.39
CA GLU A 178 -5.23 6.45 10.51
C GLU A 178 -4.15 5.37 10.39
N SER A 179 -3.54 5.17 9.21
CA SER A 179 -2.44 4.21 9.02
C SER A 179 -1.33 4.35 10.07
N VAL A 180 -1.03 3.22 10.72
CA VAL A 180 0.04 3.11 11.70
C VAL A 180 1.36 2.92 10.98
N THR A 181 2.38 3.71 11.33
CA THR A 181 3.72 3.62 10.72
C THR A 181 4.72 2.90 11.61
N SER A 182 4.61 3.03 12.94
CA SER A 182 5.45 2.29 13.90
C SER A 182 4.67 1.95 15.16
N VAL A 183 4.94 0.77 15.71
CA VAL A 183 4.48 0.34 17.05
C VAL A 183 5.69 -0.14 17.84
N LEU A 184 5.83 0.39 19.05
CA LEU A 184 6.92 0.10 19.99
C LEU A 184 6.33 -0.11 21.38
N GLY A 185 6.95 -0.94 22.20
CA GLY A 185 6.61 -1.04 23.62
C GLY A 185 7.71 -0.47 24.49
N GLY A 186 7.34 0.19 25.58
CA GLY A 186 8.28 0.83 26.49
C GLY A 186 7.58 1.67 27.55
N VAL A 187 8.35 2.53 28.22
CA VAL A 187 7.84 3.45 29.24
C VAL A 187 8.23 4.86 28.83
N VAL A 188 7.29 5.75 28.50
CA VAL A 188 7.61 7.12 28.03
C VAL A 188 7.01 8.20 28.91
N SER A 189 5.73 8.12 29.25
CA SER A 189 5.04 9.19 29.98
C SER A 189 5.28 9.11 31.50
N THR A 190 4.80 8.05 32.13
CA THR A 190 4.85 7.84 33.59
C THR A 190 5.73 6.64 33.90
N ALA A 191 6.77 6.85 34.70
CA ALA A 191 7.67 5.77 35.10
C ALA A 191 6.89 4.59 35.71
N LYS A 192 7.37 3.36 35.45
CA LYS A 192 6.76 2.08 35.87
C LYS A 192 5.49 1.64 35.15
N TYR A 193 4.81 2.52 34.43
CA TYR A 193 3.66 2.14 33.61
C TYR A 193 4.11 1.85 32.19
N ASP A 194 3.85 0.62 31.76
CA ASP A 194 4.20 0.16 30.43
C ASP A 194 3.20 0.70 29.40
N GLU A 195 3.68 1.03 28.21
CA GLU A 195 2.94 1.73 27.17
C GLU A 195 3.24 1.13 25.79
N VAL A 196 2.23 1.13 24.92
CA VAL A 196 2.41 0.91 23.48
C VAL A 196 2.48 2.27 22.80
N ILE A 197 3.67 2.62 22.29
CA ILE A 197 3.95 3.87 21.59
C ILE A 197 3.67 3.66 20.10
N VAL A 198 2.85 4.54 19.55
CA VAL A 198 2.37 4.48 18.17
C VAL A 198 2.74 5.76 17.44
N THR A 199 3.22 5.61 16.20
CA THR A 199 3.31 6.71 15.24
C THR A 199 2.37 6.48 14.08
N THR A 200 1.70 7.52 13.60
CA THR A 200 0.80 7.46 12.43
C THR A 200 1.38 8.17 11.22
N PHE A 201 0.75 7.96 10.05
CA PHE A 201 1.15 8.59 8.79
C PHE A 201 1.21 10.12 8.88
N SER A 202 0.21 10.80 9.42
CA SER A 202 0.19 12.27 9.59
C SER A 202 1.10 12.77 10.72
N GLY A 203 1.83 11.86 11.37
CA GLY A 203 2.85 12.17 12.35
C GLY A 203 2.36 12.32 13.79
N TRP A 204 1.15 11.86 14.12
CA TRP A 204 0.76 11.73 15.52
C TRP A 204 1.66 10.74 16.23
N VAL A 205 2.20 11.14 17.37
CA VAL A 205 2.96 10.29 18.30
C VAL A 205 2.19 10.24 19.61
N PHE A 206 1.67 9.06 19.94
CA PHE A 206 0.86 8.84 21.13
C PHE A 206 1.22 7.51 21.79
N GLY A 207 0.88 7.37 23.07
CA GLY A 207 0.98 6.13 23.83
C GLY A 207 -0.38 5.56 24.18
N LEU A 208 -0.46 4.24 24.27
CA LEU A 208 -1.55 3.50 24.89
C LEU A 208 -1.01 2.96 26.21
N SER A 209 -1.32 3.67 27.30
CA SER A 209 -0.70 3.49 28.61
C SER A 209 -1.50 2.56 29.52
N SER A 210 -0.80 1.72 30.29
CA SER A 210 -1.38 0.89 31.36
C SER A 210 -1.73 1.67 32.64
N GLU A 211 -1.39 2.96 32.69
CA GLU A 211 -1.79 3.82 33.81
C GLU A 211 -3.32 3.89 33.92
N HIS A 212 -3.84 3.61 35.11
CA HIS A 212 -5.27 3.67 35.38
C HIS A 212 -5.69 5.13 35.38
N ALA A 213 -6.46 5.56 34.39
CA ALA A 213 -7.06 6.87 34.40
C ALA A 213 -8.11 6.94 35.52
N GLU A 214 -7.74 7.45 36.70
CA GLU A 214 -8.70 7.87 37.75
C GLU A 214 -9.48 9.11 37.27
N LYS A 215 -10.28 8.97 36.21
CA LYS A 215 -11.32 9.95 35.89
C LYS A 215 -12.57 9.50 36.63
N ARG A 216 -12.76 10.02 37.85
CA ARG A 216 -14.06 9.98 38.54
C ARG A 216 -15.08 10.68 37.63
N LEU A 217 -15.87 9.89 36.92
CA LEU A 217 -16.95 10.34 36.04
C LEU A 217 -18.18 10.62 36.91
N ASP A 218 -18.40 11.88 37.28
CA ASP A 218 -19.71 12.34 37.75
C ASP A 218 -20.64 12.54 36.53
N PRO A 219 -21.86 11.98 36.49
CA PRO A 219 -22.74 11.99 35.31
C PRO A 219 -23.17 13.38 34.80
N ASN A 220 -23.04 14.42 35.63
CA ASN A 220 -23.58 15.76 35.32
C ASN A 220 -22.52 16.85 35.09
N TYR A 221 -21.22 16.55 35.27
CA TYR A 221 -20.14 17.48 34.99
C TYR A 221 -18.97 16.74 34.37
N LEU A 222 -18.64 17.08 33.12
CA LEU A 222 -17.32 16.81 32.56
C LEU A 222 -16.31 17.61 33.40
N LEU A 223 -15.77 16.99 34.46
CA LEU A 223 -14.62 17.49 35.20
C LEU A 223 -13.40 17.40 34.29
N ILE A 224 -13.25 18.41 33.42
CA ILE A 224 -12.03 18.65 32.67
C ILE A 224 -10.93 18.87 33.69
N SER A 225 -9.85 18.08 33.64
CA SER A 225 -8.72 18.29 34.55
C SER A 225 -8.20 19.72 34.39
N PRO A 226 -7.74 20.39 35.46
CA PRO A 226 -7.22 21.76 35.36
C PRO A 226 -6.11 21.88 34.31
N GLU A 227 -5.32 20.83 34.12
CA GLU A 227 -4.30 20.71 33.06
C GLU A 227 -4.92 20.69 31.66
N SER A 228 -5.98 19.92 31.44
CA SER A 228 -6.71 19.89 30.16
C SER A 228 -7.35 21.24 29.85
N ALA A 229 -7.89 21.93 30.86
CA ALA A 229 -8.48 23.26 30.70
C ALA A 229 -7.43 24.30 30.30
N GLN A 230 -6.25 24.28 30.95
CA GLN A 230 -5.13 25.15 30.59
C GLN A 230 -4.60 24.85 29.18
N LYS A 231 -4.53 23.57 28.78
CA LYS A 231 -4.14 23.18 27.41
C LYS A 231 -5.11 23.72 26.37
N ILE A 232 -6.42 23.63 26.63
CA ILE A 232 -7.47 24.19 25.75
C ILE A 232 -7.33 25.70 25.61
N LEU A 233 -7.08 26.43 26.70
CA LEU A 233 -6.89 27.89 26.64
C LEU A 233 -5.67 28.28 25.79
N LYS A 234 -4.52 27.62 26.01
CA LYS A 234 -3.32 27.87 25.20
C LYS A 234 -3.54 27.58 23.71
N LEU A 235 -4.21 26.48 23.39
CA LEU A 235 -4.54 26.13 22.00
C LEU A 235 -5.48 27.17 21.36
N LYS A 236 -6.43 27.73 22.11
CA LYS A 236 -7.30 28.81 21.61
C LYS A 236 -6.51 30.06 21.27
N GLU A 237 -5.59 30.49 22.14
CA GLU A 237 -4.72 31.64 21.88
C GLU A 237 -3.80 31.41 20.67
N GLU A 238 -3.25 30.21 20.55
CA GLU A 238 -2.40 29.83 19.41
C GLU A 238 -3.19 29.83 18.09
N VAL A 239 -4.40 29.28 18.09
CA VAL A 239 -5.30 29.30 16.91
C VAL A 239 -5.61 30.72 16.49
N GLU A 240 -5.98 31.61 17.42
CA GLU A 240 -6.30 33.01 17.10
C GLU A 240 -5.08 33.75 16.48
N GLN A 241 -3.88 33.53 17.04
CA GLN A 241 -2.66 34.12 16.50
C GLN A 241 -2.31 33.59 15.10
N LEU A 242 -2.47 32.28 14.87
CA LEU A 242 -2.22 31.65 13.59
C LEU A 242 -3.25 32.08 12.54
N GLU A 243 -4.53 32.18 12.91
CA GLU A 243 -5.59 32.68 12.04
C GLU A 243 -5.30 34.11 11.58
N ALA A 244 -4.95 35.02 12.50
CA ALA A 244 -4.59 36.39 12.15
C ALA A 244 -3.38 36.46 11.21
N LYS A 245 -2.36 35.62 11.44
CA LYS A 245 -1.18 35.55 10.57
C LYS A 245 -1.53 35.01 9.18
N VAL A 246 -2.35 33.97 9.10
CA VAL A 246 -2.78 33.37 7.82
C VAL A 246 -3.63 34.35 7.02
N VAL A 247 -4.54 35.09 7.65
CA VAL A 247 -5.35 36.12 6.98
C VAL A 247 -4.45 37.20 6.36
N LYS A 248 -3.49 37.71 7.14
CA LYS A 248 -2.53 38.70 6.66
C LYS A 248 -1.71 38.20 5.45
N GLU A 249 -1.17 36.99 5.52
CA GLU A 249 -0.39 36.43 4.41
C GLU A 249 -1.26 36.08 3.18
N ARG A 250 -2.54 35.76 3.37
CA ARG A 250 -3.49 35.59 2.25
C ARG A 250 -3.73 36.91 1.52
N GLU A 251 -3.91 38.02 2.25
CA GLU A 251 -4.03 39.34 1.65
C GLU A 251 -2.76 39.73 0.88
N ASN A 252 -1.58 39.49 1.47
CA ASN A 252 -0.30 39.70 0.79
C ASN A 252 -0.19 38.89 -0.50
N TYR A 253 -0.57 37.61 -0.47
CA TYR A 253 -0.56 36.72 -1.63
C TYR A 253 -1.51 37.20 -2.74
N GLN A 254 -2.72 37.64 -2.34
CA GLN A 254 -3.70 38.18 -3.28
C GLN A 254 -3.20 39.46 -3.95
N LEU A 255 -2.60 40.38 -3.19
CA LEU A 255 -2.00 41.61 -3.71
C LEU A 255 -0.83 41.31 -4.66
N ALA A 256 0.02 40.35 -4.31
CA ALA A 256 1.15 39.93 -5.16
C ALA A 256 0.67 39.34 -6.50
N THR A 257 -0.49 38.68 -6.52
CA THR A 257 -1.09 38.11 -7.74
C THR A 257 -1.48 39.19 -8.76
N TYR A 258 -1.83 40.39 -8.31
CA TYR A 258 -2.11 41.53 -9.21
C TYR A 258 -0.86 42.29 -9.66
N SER A 259 0.33 41.95 -9.13
CA SER A 259 1.55 42.65 -9.50
C SER A 259 2.07 42.17 -10.87
N ASP A 260 2.29 43.10 -11.78
CA ASP A 260 2.71 42.85 -13.18
C ASP A 260 4.18 42.40 -13.31
N LYS A 261 4.79 41.94 -12.22
CA LYS A 261 6.22 41.63 -12.10
C LYS A 261 6.61 40.22 -12.53
N GLY A 262 5.78 39.54 -13.35
CA GLY A 262 6.05 38.17 -13.80
C GLY A 262 6.21 37.18 -12.63
N ALA A 263 5.54 37.43 -11.51
CA ALA A 263 5.56 36.54 -10.36
C ALA A 263 4.81 35.24 -10.65
N VAL A 264 5.36 34.11 -10.22
CA VAL A 264 4.77 32.77 -10.42
C VAL A 264 4.12 32.31 -9.12
N SER A 265 2.87 31.86 -9.22
CA SER A 265 2.17 31.23 -8.09
C SER A 265 2.73 29.84 -7.82
N ALA A 266 3.24 29.62 -6.61
CA ALA A 266 3.70 28.31 -6.19
C ALA A 266 2.53 27.42 -5.74
N VAL A 267 2.48 26.19 -6.23
CA VAL A 267 1.50 25.19 -5.81
C VAL A 267 2.04 24.47 -4.56
N PRO A 268 1.27 24.36 -3.46
CA PRO A 268 1.72 23.63 -2.28
C PRO A 268 1.88 22.15 -2.63
N PHE A 269 3.03 21.60 -2.27
CA PHE A 269 3.28 20.17 -2.37
C PHE A 269 2.77 19.49 -1.10
N PHE A 270 2.04 18.39 -1.29
CA PHE A 270 1.61 17.50 -0.21
C PHE A 270 1.92 16.06 -0.60
N GLY A 271 2.22 15.22 0.39
CA GLY A 271 2.44 13.79 0.17
C GLY A 271 1.11 13.04 0.11
N ILE A 272 0.95 12.20 -0.92
CA ILE A 272 -0.12 11.21 -1.01
C ILE A 272 0.51 9.84 -0.84
N GLU A 273 0.05 9.09 0.15
CA GLU A 273 0.31 7.66 0.27
C GLU A 273 -0.85 6.91 -0.37
N ASP A 274 -0.55 6.18 -1.44
CA ASP A 274 -1.53 5.44 -2.20
C ASP A 274 -1.15 3.96 -2.36
N SER A 275 -2.17 3.10 -2.36
CA SER A 275 -2.01 1.67 -2.65
C SER A 275 -3.15 1.18 -3.52
N PHE A 276 -2.82 0.40 -4.55
CA PHE A 276 -3.78 -0.21 -5.45
C PHE A 276 -3.53 -1.71 -5.52
N VAL A 277 -4.28 -2.48 -4.73
CA VAL A 277 -4.01 -3.89 -4.46
C VAL A 277 -5.22 -4.75 -4.81
N LEU A 278 -4.98 -5.87 -5.49
CA LEU A 278 -6.00 -6.87 -5.80
C LEU A 278 -6.27 -7.76 -4.59
N ASN A 279 -7.52 -7.82 -4.14
CA ASN A 279 -7.95 -8.72 -3.10
C ASN A 279 -8.30 -10.10 -3.68
N ARG A 280 -7.63 -11.14 -3.20
CA ARG A 280 -7.84 -12.52 -3.63
C ARG A 280 -9.22 -13.07 -3.24
N ARG A 281 -9.83 -12.57 -2.17
CA ARG A 281 -11.08 -13.12 -1.60
C ARG A 281 -12.34 -12.68 -2.36
N ASP A 282 -12.41 -11.44 -2.84
CA ASP A 282 -13.61 -10.85 -3.45
C ASP A 282 -13.42 -10.43 -4.92
N ALA A 283 -12.26 -10.75 -5.51
CA ALA A 283 -11.85 -10.40 -6.88
C ALA A 283 -12.12 -8.91 -7.18
N SER A 284 -11.73 -8.05 -6.24
CA SER A 284 -11.83 -6.59 -6.38
C SER A 284 -10.50 -5.93 -6.03
N TYR A 285 -10.22 -4.82 -6.69
CA TYR A 285 -9.14 -3.94 -6.30
C TYR A 285 -9.57 -3.01 -5.18
N THR A 286 -8.71 -2.83 -4.19
CA THR A 286 -8.85 -1.76 -3.20
C THR A 286 -7.84 -0.66 -3.51
N LEU A 287 -8.37 0.50 -3.88
CA LEU A 287 -7.63 1.75 -3.96
C LEU A 287 -7.72 2.46 -2.61
N SER A 288 -6.60 2.58 -1.92
CA SER A 288 -6.49 3.38 -0.70
C SER A 288 -5.68 4.63 -1.00
N ILE A 289 -6.22 5.79 -0.66
CA ILE A 289 -5.55 7.09 -0.81
C ILE A 289 -5.54 7.77 0.55
N GLN A 290 -4.37 8.20 1.00
CA GLN A 290 -4.17 8.89 2.26
C GLN A 290 -3.34 10.17 2.09
N VAL A 291 -3.76 11.23 2.77
CA VAL A 291 -3.15 12.55 2.73
C VAL A 291 -2.94 13.07 4.15
N GLN A 292 -1.96 13.95 4.35
CA GLN A 292 -1.62 14.50 5.66
C GLN A 292 -2.72 15.41 6.24
N THR A 293 -3.51 16.03 5.36
CA THR A 293 -4.65 16.88 5.71
C THR A 293 -5.96 16.23 5.27
N ALA A 294 -7.08 16.78 5.75
CA ALA A 294 -8.39 16.29 5.35
C ALA A 294 -8.57 16.38 3.82
N ILE A 295 -9.18 15.36 3.24
CA ILE A 295 -9.53 15.31 1.82
C ILE A 295 -10.80 16.14 1.61
N ASP A 296 -10.81 17.03 0.62
CA ASP A 296 -12.01 17.74 0.17
C ASP A 296 -12.76 16.83 -0.83
N THR A 297 -12.08 16.50 -1.92
CA THR A 297 -12.62 15.66 -2.99
C THR A 297 -11.58 14.75 -3.63
N ILE A 298 -12.01 13.58 -4.08
CA ILE A 298 -11.26 12.70 -4.97
C ILE A 298 -12.10 12.45 -6.21
N LEU A 299 -11.60 12.83 -7.39
CA LEU A 299 -12.21 12.49 -8.67
C LEU A 299 -11.50 11.28 -9.26
N LEU A 300 -12.26 10.22 -9.53
CA LEU A 300 -11.81 9.06 -10.28
C LEU A 300 -12.25 9.16 -11.73
N GLN A 301 -11.29 9.05 -12.64
CA GLN A 301 -11.51 8.97 -14.08
C GLN A 301 -10.93 7.66 -14.61
N CYS A 302 -11.70 6.90 -15.39
CA CYS A 302 -11.21 5.68 -16.03
C CYS A 302 -11.54 5.70 -17.52
N ASN A 303 -10.61 5.23 -18.34
CA ASN A 303 -10.81 5.06 -19.79
C ASN A 303 -11.25 3.64 -20.18
N VAL A 304 -11.54 2.78 -19.20
CA VAL A 304 -12.14 1.46 -19.37
C VAL A 304 -13.28 1.28 -18.37
N PRO A 305 -14.32 0.50 -18.70
CA PRO A 305 -15.40 0.21 -17.77
C PRO A 305 -14.86 -0.49 -16.53
N VAL A 306 -15.25 0.04 -15.38
CA VAL A 306 -14.94 -0.47 -14.05
C VAL A 306 -16.15 -0.25 -13.17
N ASP A 307 -16.44 -1.21 -12.31
CA ASP A 307 -17.56 -1.12 -11.37
C ASP A 307 -17.03 -0.66 -10.02
N LEU A 308 -17.55 0.46 -9.51
CA LEU A 308 -17.27 0.89 -8.13
C LEU A 308 -18.16 0.10 -7.18
N LEU A 309 -17.55 -0.46 -6.13
CA LEU A 309 -18.25 -1.24 -5.12
C LEU A 309 -18.39 -0.39 -3.84
N ASP A 310 -19.59 -0.42 -3.25
CA ASP A 310 -19.85 0.25 -1.99
C ASP A 310 -19.07 -0.40 -0.84
N SER A 311 -18.65 0.42 0.12
CA SER A 311 -17.94 -0.02 1.32
C SER A 311 -18.58 0.63 2.55
N ASP A 312 -18.99 -0.19 3.52
CA ASP A 312 -19.64 0.28 4.75
C ASP A 312 -18.74 1.20 5.59
N LYS A 313 -17.41 1.09 5.43
CA LYS A 313 -16.43 1.93 6.12
C LYS A 313 -16.30 3.32 5.50
N ASN A 314 -16.81 3.54 4.28
CA ASN A 314 -16.64 4.77 3.54
C ASN A 314 -17.82 5.73 3.77
N SER A 315 -17.57 6.87 4.41
CA SER A 315 -18.59 7.90 4.66
C SER A 315 -18.63 8.99 3.58
N ALA A 316 -17.86 8.86 2.49
CA ALA A 316 -17.85 9.84 1.42
C ALA A 316 -19.11 9.75 0.56
N VAL A 317 -19.60 10.90 0.12
CA VAL A 317 -20.72 10.96 -0.83
C VAL A 317 -20.16 10.80 -2.24
N VAL A 318 -20.67 9.82 -2.98
CA VAL A 318 -20.27 9.54 -4.36
C VAL A 318 -21.25 10.20 -5.33
N SER A 319 -20.71 10.90 -6.32
CA SER A 319 -21.48 11.46 -7.43
C SER A 319 -20.92 10.94 -8.76
N TYR A 320 -21.77 10.29 -9.54
CA TYR A 320 -21.43 9.77 -10.86
C TYR A 320 -21.77 10.81 -11.92
N THR A 321 -20.76 11.21 -12.70
CA THR A 321 -20.96 12.08 -13.85
C THR A 321 -21.23 11.22 -15.08
N PRO A 322 -22.33 11.47 -15.83
CA PRO A 322 -22.59 10.75 -17.07
C PRO A 322 -21.40 10.89 -18.02
N CYS A 323 -20.91 9.75 -18.53
CA CYS A 323 -19.78 9.71 -19.44
C CYS A 323 -20.29 9.51 -20.87
N ASP A 324 -19.80 10.33 -21.81
CA ASP A 324 -19.93 10.02 -23.23
C ASP A 324 -18.66 9.32 -23.71
N SER A 325 -18.74 8.00 -23.83
CA SER A 325 -17.63 7.14 -24.24
C SER A 325 -17.12 7.42 -25.65
N GLN A 326 -17.94 7.98 -26.55
CA GLN A 326 -17.57 8.19 -27.94
C GLN A 326 -16.76 9.46 -28.16
N GLU A 327 -17.05 10.53 -27.41
CA GLU A 327 -16.34 11.82 -27.56
C GLU A 327 -15.19 11.99 -26.55
N SER A 328 -15.40 11.58 -25.29
CA SER A 328 -14.47 11.89 -24.20
C SER A 328 -13.45 10.79 -23.92
N GLY A 329 -13.69 9.56 -24.39
CA GLY A 329 -12.89 8.38 -24.06
C GLY A 329 -12.96 7.96 -22.57
N ASN A 330 -13.87 8.55 -21.80
CA ASN A 330 -14.10 8.20 -20.40
C ASN A 330 -15.22 7.17 -20.28
N TYR A 331 -14.99 6.15 -19.47
CA TYR A 331 -15.98 5.14 -19.10
C TYR A 331 -16.45 5.29 -17.65
N LEU A 332 -15.62 5.90 -16.79
CA LEU A 332 -15.99 6.26 -15.42
C LEU A 332 -15.57 7.69 -15.12
N LEU A 333 -16.47 8.47 -14.55
CA LEU A 333 -16.22 9.73 -13.86
C LEU A 333 -17.00 9.73 -12.54
N ALA A 334 -16.30 9.52 -11.43
CA ALA A 334 -16.91 9.48 -10.10
C ALA A 334 -16.20 10.45 -9.16
N THR A 335 -16.96 11.33 -8.52
CA THR A 335 -16.45 12.28 -7.53
C THR A 335 -16.83 11.82 -6.14
N PHE A 336 -15.84 11.57 -5.30
CA PHE A 336 -15.99 11.30 -3.88
C PHE A 336 -15.80 12.61 -3.11
N ARG A 337 -16.84 13.04 -2.40
CA ARG A 337 -16.77 14.18 -1.49
C ARG A 337 -16.72 13.70 -0.05
N CYS A 338 -15.64 14.01 0.63
CA CYS A 338 -15.44 13.63 2.01
C CYS A 338 -16.11 14.66 2.93
N GLN A 339 -17.12 14.26 3.70
CA GLN A 339 -17.88 15.18 4.56
C GLN A 339 -17.25 15.39 5.95
N ALA A 340 -16.49 14.41 6.43
CA ALA A 340 -15.76 14.47 7.69
C ALA A 340 -14.29 14.83 7.44
N ASN A 341 -13.57 15.27 8.49
CA ASN A 341 -12.12 15.48 8.52
C ASN A 341 -11.36 14.15 8.33
N THR A 342 -11.53 13.55 7.16
CA THR A 342 -11.01 12.25 6.77
C THR A 342 -9.75 12.46 5.98
N SER A 343 -8.65 11.93 6.48
CA SER A 343 -7.34 11.96 5.82
C SER A 343 -7.14 10.76 4.89
N ARG A 344 -8.06 9.78 4.92
CA ARG A 344 -7.96 8.51 4.20
C ARG A 344 -9.28 8.14 3.55
N LEU A 345 -9.22 7.69 2.31
CA LEU A 345 -10.34 7.15 1.54
C LEU A 345 -9.98 5.77 0.99
N GLU A 346 -10.87 4.79 1.17
CA GLU A 346 -10.79 3.50 0.49
C GLU A 346 -11.93 3.37 -0.52
N VAL A 347 -11.58 2.99 -1.74
CA VAL A 347 -12.52 2.72 -2.82
C VAL A 347 -12.27 1.32 -3.34
N LYS A 348 -13.31 0.49 -3.32
CA LYS A 348 -13.28 -0.82 -3.96
C LYS A 348 -13.76 -0.69 -5.39
N LEU A 349 -13.07 -1.35 -6.31
CA LEU A 349 -13.48 -1.39 -7.72
C LEU A 349 -13.23 -2.76 -8.33
N ARG A 350 -14.11 -3.18 -9.23
CA ARG A 350 -13.99 -4.42 -9.98
C ARG A 350 -13.66 -4.10 -11.43
N THR A 351 -12.64 -4.78 -11.93
CA THR A 351 -12.21 -4.68 -13.33
C THR A 351 -12.80 -5.81 -14.16
N ILE A 352 -12.77 -5.65 -15.48
CA ILE A 352 -13.19 -6.67 -16.44
C ILE A 352 -11.93 -7.18 -17.14
N GLU A 353 -11.71 -8.50 -17.12
CA GLU A 353 -10.57 -9.10 -17.83
C GLU A 353 -10.67 -8.87 -19.35
N GLY A 354 -9.51 -8.71 -19.98
CA GLY A 354 -9.37 -8.39 -21.40
C GLY A 354 -9.37 -6.89 -21.71
N GLN A 355 -9.72 -6.05 -20.74
CA GLN A 355 -9.75 -4.60 -20.92
C GLN A 355 -8.59 -3.93 -20.19
N ALA A 356 -7.69 -3.31 -20.94
CA ALA A 356 -6.53 -2.61 -20.40
C ALA A 356 -6.74 -1.11 -20.48
N GLY A 357 -6.38 -0.40 -19.41
CA GLY A 357 -6.65 1.02 -19.29
C GLY A 357 -5.88 1.70 -18.17
N VAL A 358 -6.24 2.96 -17.92
CA VAL A 358 -5.65 3.81 -16.89
C VAL A 358 -6.76 4.37 -16.03
N LEU A 359 -6.68 4.08 -14.73
CA LEU A 359 -7.46 4.73 -13.70
C LEU A 359 -6.68 5.94 -13.18
N ARG A 360 -7.29 7.11 -13.20
CA ARG A 360 -6.73 8.36 -12.71
C ARG A 360 -7.48 8.80 -11.45
N ALA A 361 -6.74 9.14 -10.40
CA ALA A 361 -7.28 9.72 -9.18
C ALA A 361 -6.73 11.13 -9.00
N TYR A 362 -7.62 12.11 -9.02
CA TYR A 362 -7.33 13.52 -8.78
C TYR A 362 -7.67 13.84 -7.33
N VAL A 363 -6.65 14.03 -6.50
CA VAL A 363 -6.79 14.19 -5.05
C VAL A 363 -6.68 15.66 -4.68
N SER A 364 -7.74 16.21 -4.09
CA SER A 364 -7.80 17.60 -3.64
C SER A 364 -7.97 17.66 -2.12
N PRO A 365 -6.93 18.05 -1.37
CA PRO A 365 -7.03 18.22 0.07
C PRO A 365 -7.61 19.60 0.45
N VAL A 366 -8.00 19.73 1.72
CA VAL A 366 -8.35 21.01 2.34
C VAL A 366 -7.06 21.78 2.65
N LEU A 367 -6.53 22.45 1.63
CA LEU A 367 -5.35 23.32 1.69
C LEU A 367 -5.61 24.68 1.05
N GLN A 368 -4.86 25.70 1.47
CA GLN A 368 -4.84 27.02 0.85
C GLN A 368 -3.41 27.36 0.40
N PRO A 369 -3.17 27.65 -0.91
CA PRO A 369 -4.15 27.65 -2.00
C PRO A 369 -4.65 26.24 -2.34
N LYS A 370 -5.86 26.15 -2.92
CA LYS A 370 -6.40 24.87 -3.39
C LYS A 370 -5.50 24.31 -4.47
N CYS A 371 -5.21 23.02 -4.38
CA CYS A 371 -4.38 22.30 -5.31
C CYS A 371 -4.95 20.90 -5.51
N CYS A 372 -4.51 20.24 -6.59
CA CYS A 372 -4.88 18.89 -6.92
C CYS A 372 -3.63 18.16 -7.42
N GLN A 373 -3.45 16.92 -6.99
CA GLN A 373 -2.41 16.03 -7.53
C GLN A 373 -3.06 14.82 -8.21
N LEU A 374 -2.48 14.42 -9.34
CA LEU A 374 -2.91 13.28 -10.13
C LEU A 374 -2.09 12.03 -9.75
N ARG A 375 -2.77 10.92 -9.49
CA ARG A 375 -2.21 9.57 -9.42
C ARG A 375 -2.77 8.72 -10.56
N GLU A 376 -1.91 7.96 -11.22
CA GLU A 376 -2.30 7.07 -12.33
C GLU A 376 -2.01 5.61 -11.98
N TYR A 377 -3.01 4.75 -12.18
CA TYR A 377 -2.94 3.31 -11.94
C TYR A 377 -3.24 2.57 -13.23
N GLN A 378 -2.34 1.66 -13.62
CA GLN A 378 -2.47 0.89 -14.86
C GLN A 378 -3.32 -0.36 -14.61
N LEU A 379 -4.46 -0.45 -15.31
CA LEU A 379 -5.31 -1.64 -15.32
C LEU A 379 -4.79 -2.60 -16.39
N LYS A 380 -4.33 -3.76 -15.94
CA LYS A 380 -3.72 -4.78 -16.79
C LYS A 380 -4.79 -5.59 -17.54
N PRO A 381 -4.51 -6.10 -18.76
CA PRO A 381 -5.43 -6.98 -19.48
C PRO A 381 -5.88 -8.19 -18.64
N LEU A 382 -4.94 -8.86 -17.98
CA LEU A 382 -5.22 -9.94 -17.03
C LEU A 382 -5.20 -9.42 -15.59
N SER A 383 -6.00 -8.39 -15.33
CA SER A 383 -6.02 -7.70 -14.04
C SER A 383 -6.43 -8.61 -12.87
N LEU A 384 -7.23 -9.65 -13.07
CA LEU A 384 -7.70 -10.50 -11.96
C LEU A 384 -6.78 -11.68 -11.63
N HIS A 385 -5.57 -11.72 -12.19
CA HIS A 385 -4.57 -12.76 -11.89
C HIS A 385 -3.69 -12.34 -10.69
N CYS A 386 -3.34 -13.27 -9.81
CA CYS A 386 -2.39 -13.06 -8.71
C CYS A 386 -1.20 -13.99 -8.87
N ARG A 387 0.00 -13.53 -8.51
CA ARG A 387 1.21 -14.33 -8.62
C ARG A 387 1.27 -15.41 -7.54
N THR A 388 1.72 -16.60 -7.93
CA THR A 388 1.98 -17.74 -7.06
C THR A 388 3.42 -18.23 -7.22
N HIS A 389 3.90 -19.02 -6.26
CA HIS A 389 5.27 -19.54 -6.24
C HIS A 389 5.37 -21.03 -6.58
N THR A 390 4.24 -21.73 -6.60
CA THR A 390 4.18 -23.17 -6.85
C THR A 390 3.73 -23.44 -8.29
N PRO A 391 4.44 -24.31 -9.03
CA PRO A 391 3.97 -24.77 -10.33
C PRO A 391 2.64 -25.52 -10.17
N HIS A 392 1.81 -25.44 -11.19
CA HIS A 392 0.52 -26.12 -11.21
C HIS A 392 0.67 -27.47 -11.94
N GLU A 393 0.81 -28.55 -11.18
CA GLU A 393 0.83 -29.92 -11.72
C GLU A 393 -0.61 -30.46 -11.87
N ASP A 394 -0.83 -31.37 -12.83
CA ASP A 394 -2.05 -32.18 -13.00
C ASP A 394 -3.35 -31.52 -13.51
N LYS A 395 -3.28 -30.45 -14.32
CA LYS A 395 -4.47 -29.91 -15.03
C LYS A 395 -4.35 -30.03 -16.56
N PRO A 396 -5.46 -30.22 -17.29
CA PRO A 396 -5.47 -30.04 -18.74
C PRO A 396 -5.32 -28.54 -19.05
N LEU A 397 -4.15 -28.13 -19.56
CA LEU A 397 -3.81 -26.72 -19.77
C LEU A 397 -3.72 -26.36 -21.25
N ASN A 398 -4.49 -25.36 -21.68
CA ASN A 398 -4.41 -24.79 -23.01
C ASN A 398 -3.03 -24.16 -23.20
N VAL A 399 -2.33 -24.57 -24.25
CA VAL A 399 -0.96 -24.12 -24.51
C VAL A 399 -0.95 -23.14 -25.68
N LEU A 400 -0.49 -21.92 -25.43
CA LEU A 400 -0.12 -20.92 -26.42
C LEU A 400 1.39 -20.85 -26.52
N THR A 401 1.93 -21.13 -27.71
CA THR A 401 3.36 -21.01 -27.97
C THR A 401 3.60 -19.92 -29.00
N LEU A 402 4.52 -19.01 -28.67
CA LEU A 402 4.97 -17.90 -29.50
C LEU A 402 6.45 -18.11 -29.84
N ARG A 403 6.78 -18.09 -31.13
CA ARG A 403 8.16 -18.17 -31.63
C ARG A 403 8.47 -16.96 -32.48
N GLY A 404 9.65 -16.36 -32.29
CA GLY A 404 10.01 -15.17 -33.05
C GLY A 404 11.36 -14.58 -32.66
N THR A 405 11.70 -13.43 -33.24
CA THR A 405 12.98 -12.76 -33.00
C THR A 405 12.88 -11.72 -31.87
N PHE A 406 12.53 -12.18 -30.66
CA PHE A 406 12.48 -11.34 -29.45
C PHE A 406 13.52 -11.77 -28.42
N SER A 407 14.03 -10.81 -27.66
CA SER A 407 14.86 -11.04 -26.48
C SER A 407 14.02 -11.40 -25.25
N VAL A 408 14.66 -11.97 -24.22
CA VAL A 408 14.01 -12.26 -22.94
C VAL A 408 13.46 -10.96 -22.30
N GLY A 409 14.22 -9.86 -22.40
CA GLY A 409 13.80 -8.56 -21.86
C GLY A 409 12.57 -7.99 -22.57
N GLU A 410 12.46 -8.16 -23.89
CA GLU A 410 11.27 -7.73 -24.65
C GLU A 410 10.04 -8.54 -24.27
N MET A 411 10.14 -9.89 -24.27
CA MET A 411 9.04 -10.74 -23.84
C MET A 411 8.63 -10.45 -22.39
N HIS A 412 9.62 -10.28 -21.50
CA HIS A 412 9.35 -9.90 -20.11
C HIS A 412 8.60 -8.56 -20.02
N SER A 413 8.99 -7.56 -20.81
CA SER A 413 8.28 -6.28 -20.84
C SER A 413 6.83 -6.42 -21.29
N TRP A 414 6.54 -7.33 -22.22
CA TRP A 414 5.18 -7.63 -22.66
C TRP A 414 4.39 -8.32 -21.56
N VAL A 415 5.00 -9.27 -20.84
CA VAL A 415 4.39 -9.93 -19.67
C VAL A 415 4.09 -8.92 -18.55
N VAL A 416 4.98 -7.97 -18.27
CA VAL A 416 4.77 -6.87 -17.31
C VAL A 416 3.59 -5.96 -17.72
N LEU A 417 3.36 -5.79 -19.01
CA LEU A 417 2.20 -5.05 -19.53
C LEU A 417 0.90 -5.85 -19.39
N SER A 418 0.95 -7.17 -19.52
CA SER A 418 -0.22 -8.05 -19.50
C SER A 418 -0.71 -8.43 -18.11
N LEU A 419 0.21 -8.61 -17.15
CA LEU A 419 -0.07 -9.22 -15.85
C LEU A 419 0.31 -8.29 -14.68
N PRO A 420 -0.41 -8.36 -13.56
CA PRO A 420 -0.02 -7.69 -12.31
C PRO A 420 1.10 -8.47 -11.58
N GLU A 421 1.71 -7.84 -10.58
CA GLU A 421 2.71 -8.47 -9.68
C GLU A 421 3.95 -9.08 -10.38
N VAL A 422 4.21 -8.68 -11.62
CA VAL A 422 5.44 -9.02 -12.35
C VAL A 422 6.54 -8.04 -11.94
N PRO A 423 7.73 -8.51 -11.52
CA PRO A 423 8.87 -7.63 -11.26
C PRO A 423 9.24 -6.83 -12.52
N GLU A 424 9.76 -5.61 -12.38
CA GLU A 424 10.19 -4.82 -13.55
C GLU A 424 11.41 -5.43 -14.28
N ARG A 425 12.24 -6.15 -13.53
CA ARG A 425 13.42 -6.83 -14.06
C ARG A 425 13.12 -8.30 -14.28
N ALA A 426 13.53 -8.81 -15.44
CA ALA A 426 13.39 -10.21 -15.78
C ALA A 426 14.08 -11.10 -14.74
N PRO A 427 13.49 -12.27 -14.40
CA PRO A 427 14.17 -13.29 -13.62
C PRO A 427 15.53 -13.64 -14.25
N ALA A 428 16.54 -13.88 -13.42
CA ALA A 428 17.86 -14.31 -13.89
C ALA A 428 17.89 -15.78 -14.38
N THR A 429 16.79 -16.51 -14.21
CA THR A 429 16.62 -17.91 -14.63
C THR A 429 16.35 -18.00 -16.13
N ASP A 430 16.95 -18.99 -16.79
CA ASP A 430 16.68 -19.35 -18.18
C ASP A 430 16.27 -20.84 -18.27
N PRO A 431 15.01 -21.17 -18.61
CA PRO A 431 13.94 -20.24 -18.97
C PRO A 431 13.42 -19.43 -17.77
N ALA A 432 12.88 -18.24 -18.03
CA ALA A 432 12.18 -17.45 -17.02
C ALA A 432 10.78 -18.03 -16.80
N THR A 433 10.43 -18.31 -15.54
CA THR A 433 9.16 -18.94 -15.16
C THR A 433 8.37 -18.08 -14.18
N LEU A 434 7.08 -17.89 -14.44
CA LEU A 434 6.14 -17.20 -13.56
C LEU A 434 4.81 -17.98 -13.51
N TYR A 435 4.19 -18.05 -12.33
CA TYR A 435 2.94 -18.75 -12.09
C TYR A 435 1.89 -17.79 -11.55
N PHE A 436 0.66 -17.94 -12.01
CA PHE A 436 -0.47 -17.09 -11.63
C PHE A 436 -1.75 -17.91 -11.42
N VAL A 437 -2.63 -17.38 -10.58
CA VAL A 437 -3.98 -17.90 -10.36
C VAL A 437 -4.98 -16.76 -10.49
N SER A 438 -6.05 -16.97 -11.26
CA SER A 438 -7.18 -16.06 -11.35
C SER A 438 -7.92 -16.02 -10.02
N THR A 439 -8.05 -14.83 -9.45
CA THR A 439 -8.81 -14.58 -8.22
C THR A 439 -10.31 -14.77 -8.41
N PHE A 440 -10.81 -14.66 -9.64
CA PHE A 440 -12.24 -14.78 -9.95
C PHE A 440 -12.68 -16.23 -10.17
N LEU A 441 -11.91 -17.00 -10.95
CA LEU A 441 -12.28 -18.37 -11.35
C LEU A 441 -11.43 -19.47 -10.71
N GLY A 442 -10.30 -19.14 -10.07
CA GLY A 442 -9.33 -20.12 -9.57
C GLY A 442 -8.55 -20.85 -10.68
N THR A 443 -8.65 -20.36 -11.93
CA THR A 443 -7.92 -20.88 -13.08
C THR A 443 -6.45 -20.50 -13.01
N VAL A 444 -5.58 -21.36 -13.51
CA VAL A 444 -4.13 -21.22 -13.41
C VAL A 444 -3.54 -20.68 -14.72
N LEU A 445 -2.39 -20.02 -14.63
CA LEU A 445 -1.62 -19.55 -15.77
C LEU A 445 -0.12 -19.70 -15.48
N ASP A 446 0.53 -20.56 -16.26
CA ASP A 446 1.98 -20.74 -16.26
C ASP A 446 2.58 -19.98 -17.43
N CYS A 447 3.59 -19.17 -17.15
CA CYS A 447 4.33 -18.40 -18.15
C CYS A 447 5.78 -18.88 -18.14
N VAL A 448 6.24 -19.47 -19.23
CA VAL A 448 7.62 -19.92 -19.42
C VAL A 448 8.17 -19.28 -20.68
N TYR A 449 9.25 -18.52 -20.59
CA TYR A 449 9.83 -17.87 -21.76
C TYR A 449 11.35 -17.84 -21.71
N THR A 450 11.94 -17.99 -22.89
CA THR A 450 13.38 -17.86 -23.15
C THR A 450 13.57 -16.97 -24.38
N ARG A 451 14.80 -16.83 -24.86
CA ARG A 451 15.10 -16.05 -26.05
C ARG A 451 14.44 -16.68 -27.27
N GLY A 452 13.50 -15.96 -27.87
CA GLY A 452 12.84 -16.31 -29.12
C GLY A 452 11.73 -17.37 -29.02
N GLU A 453 11.44 -17.89 -27.83
CA GLU A 453 10.33 -18.81 -27.59
C GLU A 453 9.65 -18.51 -26.24
N ALA A 454 8.32 -18.47 -26.24
CA ALA A 454 7.50 -18.31 -25.05
C ALA A 454 6.30 -19.25 -25.09
N THR A 455 6.00 -19.86 -23.95
CA THR A 455 4.90 -20.79 -23.76
C THR A 455 4.05 -20.33 -22.58
N PHE A 456 2.75 -20.16 -22.83
CA PHE A 456 1.74 -19.81 -21.84
C PHE A 456 0.76 -20.97 -21.72
N LYS A 457 0.56 -21.48 -20.51
CA LYS A 457 -0.33 -22.62 -20.24
C LYS A 457 -1.42 -22.21 -19.28
N SER A 458 -2.69 -22.41 -19.62
CA SER A 458 -3.81 -22.07 -18.73
C SER A 458 -4.99 -23.02 -18.90
N ASP A 459 -5.67 -23.36 -17.81
CA ASP A 459 -6.95 -24.09 -17.85
C ASP A 459 -8.12 -23.19 -18.30
N ASN A 460 -7.88 -21.91 -18.60
CA ASN A 460 -8.85 -20.97 -19.15
C ASN A 460 -8.46 -20.49 -20.56
N ILE A 461 -9.36 -20.69 -21.53
CA ILE A 461 -9.15 -20.27 -22.92
C ILE A 461 -9.22 -18.75 -23.09
N SER A 462 -10.07 -18.05 -22.34
CA SER A 462 -10.17 -16.59 -22.40
C SER A 462 -8.85 -15.95 -22.01
N THR A 463 -8.17 -16.47 -20.98
CA THR A 463 -6.82 -16.02 -20.56
C THR A 463 -5.82 -16.14 -21.72
N ILE A 464 -5.82 -17.28 -22.41
CA ILE A 464 -4.95 -17.51 -23.57
C ILE A 464 -5.29 -16.57 -24.72
N SER A 465 -6.57 -16.34 -25.02
CA SER A 465 -7.01 -15.42 -26.07
C SER A 465 -6.56 -13.99 -25.78
N ILE A 466 -6.76 -13.51 -24.54
CA ILE A 466 -6.35 -12.17 -24.12
C ILE A 466 -4.83 -12.01 -24.25
N LEU A 467 -4.04 -13.00 -23.80
CA LEU A 467 -2.58 -12.97 -23.94
C LEU A 467 -2.17 -12.93 -25.39
N LYS A 468 -2.72 -13.80 -26.24
CA LYS A 468 -2.44 -13.82 -27.67
C LYS A 468 -2.68 -12.45 -28.29
N ASP A 469 -3.82 -11.83 -28.03
CA ASP A 469 -4.15 -10.52 -28.60
C ASP A 469 -3.19 -9.42 -28.15
N VAL A 470 -2.92 -9.35 -26.85
CA VAL A 470 -2.02 -8.33 -26.29
C VAL A 470 -0.60 -8.52 -26.79
N LEU A 471 -0.07 -9.74 -26.75
CA LEU A 471 1.29 -10.05 -27.18
C LEU A 471 1.48 -9.85 -28.69
N THR A 472 0.47 -10.18 -29.51
CA THR A 472 0.50 -9.95 -30.96
C THR A 472 0.45 -8.45 -31.30
N LYS A 473 -0.36 -7.67 -30.59
CA LYS A 473 -0.40 -6.20 -30.72
C LYS A 473 0.96 -5.59 -30.37
N GLU A 474 1.60 -6.06 -29.30
CA GLU A 474 2.91 -5.61 -28.87
C GLU A 474 4.03 -5.96 -29.84
N ALA A 475 4.04 -7.20 -30.35
CA ALA A 475 4.99 -7.61 -31.38
C ALA A 475 4.83 -6.79 -32.66
N THR A 476 3.59 -6.53 -33.09
CA THR A 476 3.29 -5.67 -34.25
C THR A 476 3.80 -4.26 -34.03
N ARG A 477 3.58 -3.68 -32.84
CA ARG A 477 4.08 -2.35 -32.45
C ARG A 477 5.60 -2.26 -32.53
N LYS A 478 6.31 -3.35 -32.18
CA LYS A 478 7.77 -3.47 -32.26
C LYS A 478 8.29 -4.00 -33.60
N LYS A 479 7.40 -4.28 -34.56
CA LYS A 479 7.71 -4.88 -35.88
C LYS A 479 8.42 -6.24 -35.79
N ILE A 480 8.06 -7.04 -34.79
CA ILE A 480 8.56 -8.40 -34.61
C ILE A 480 7.53 -9.37 -35.19
N SER A 481 7.97 -10.26 -36.08
CA SER A 481 7.13 -11.33 -36.61
C SER A 481 7.07 -12.49 -35.62
N LEU A 482 5.87 -12.91 -35.25
CA LEU A 482 5.62 -14.05 -34.38
C LEU A 482 4.93 -15.17 -35.15
N ASP A 483 5.42 -16.39 -34.95
CA ASP A 483 4.74 -17.64 -35.24
C ASP A 483 3.96 -18.07 -33.99
N ILE A 484 2.65 -18.27 -34.13
CA ILE A 484 1.72 -18.47 -33.02
C ILE A 484 1.02 -19.81 -33.18
N SER A 485 1.06 -20.64 -32.14
CA SER A 485 0.36 -21.94 -32.12
C SER A 485 -0.45 -22.13 -30.83
N CYS A 486 -1.66 -22.66 -30.96
CA CYS A 486 -2.57 -23.00 -29.86
C CYS A 486 -2.84 -24.51 -29.89
N GLY A 487 -2.30 -25.29 -28.94
CA GLY A 487 -2.26 -26.76 -29.03
C GLY A 487 -3.55 -27.49 -28.61
N MET A 488 -4.08 -27.24 -27.41
CA MET A 488 -5.09 -28.16 -26.85
C MET A 488 -6.44 -28.18 -27.58
N ILE A 489 -6.96 -27.04 -28.06
CA ILE A 489 -8.28 -27.03 -28.71
C ILE A 489 -8.19 -27.67 -30.11
N THR A 490 -7.10 -27.45 -30.82
CA THR A 490 -6.87 -28.11 -32.11
C THR A 490 -6.71 -29.62 -31.93
N ASP A 491 -5.99 -30.04 -30.89
CA ASP A 491 -5.78 -31.45 -30.58
C ASP A 491 -7.07 -32.12 -30.11
N LEU A 492 -7.82 -31.49 -29.20
CA LEU A 492 -9.14 -31.96 -28.76
C LEU A 492 -10.12 -32.09 -29.94
N PHE A 493 -10.15 -31.10 -30.83
CA PHE A 493 -10.99 -31.15 -32.03
C PHE A 493 -10.57 -32.32 -32.95
N ILE A 494 -9.27 -32.46 -33.23
CA ILE A 494 -8.76 -33.54 -34.07
C ILE A 494 -9.06 -34.90 -33.44
N ASP A 495 -8.82 -35.06 -32.14
CA ASP A 495 -8.99 -36.33 -31.43
C ASP A 495 -10.46 -36.72 -31.31
N VAL A 496 -11.37 -35.80 -30.94
CA VAL A 496 -12.82 -36.05 -30.87
C VAL A 496 -13.35 -36.56 -32.21
N TYR A 497 -12.94 -35.94 -33.32
CA TYR A 497 -13.39 -36.38 -34.64
C TYR A 497 -12.68 -37.64 -35.13
N LYS A 498 -11.41 -37.85 -34.76
CA LYS A 498 -10.68 -39.09 -35.01
C LYS A 498 -11.33 -40.28 -34.29
N PHE A 499 -11.80 -40.11 -33.04
CA PHE A 499 -12.59 -41.12 -32.32
C PHE A 499 -13.95 -41.39 -32.97
N ARG A 500 -14.53 -40.39 -33.65
CA ARG A 500 -15.74 -40.56 -34.47
C ARG A 500 -15.46 -41.14 -35.87
N GLY A 501 -14.20 -41.48 -36.20
CA GLY A 501 -13.80 -42.04 -37.49
C GLY A 501 -13.60 -41.01 -38.61
N ASN A 502 -13.65 -39.72 -38.31
CA ASN A 502 -13.57 -38.63 -39.28
C ASN A 502 -12.22 -37.90 -39.22
N ASN A 503 -11.61 -37.63 -40.38
CA ASN A 503 -10.41 -36.79 -40.47
C ASN A 503 -10.78 -35.34 -40.71
N VAL A 504 -10.55 -34.48 -39.71
CA VAL A 504 -10.93 -33.05 -39.75
C VAL A 504 -9.74 -32.09 -39.86
N LYS A 505 -8.55 -32.57 -40.27
CA LYS A 505 -7.36 -31.72 -40.42
C LYS A 505 -7.58 -30.52 -41.36
N SER A 506 -8.40 -30.66 -42.39
CA SER A 506 -8.76 -29.57 -43.31
C SER A 506 -9.63 -28.48 -42.68
N LYS A 507 -10.30 -28.76 -41.56
CA LYS A 507 -11.15 -27.80 -40.82
C LYS A 507 -10.39 -27.06 -39.71
N VAL A 508 -9.14 -27.44 -39.43
CA VAL A 508 -8.28 -26.78 -38.45
C VAL A 508 -8.08 -25.28 -38.75
N PRO A 509 -7.87 -24.83 -40.00
CA PRO A 509 -7.78 -23.40 -40.29
C PRO A 509 -9.07 -22.61 -39.96
N ALA A 510 -10.25 -23.22 -40.16
CA ALA A 510 -11.53 -22.60 -39.80
C ALA A 510 -11.73 -22.54 -38.28
N LEU A 511 -11.28 -23.58 -37.56
CA LEU A 511 -11.22 -23.56 -36.09
C LEU A 511 -10.31 -22.44 -35.59
N LEU A 512 -9.13 -22.27 -36.20
CA LEU A 512 -8.19 -21.21 -35.84
C LEU A 512 -8.82 -19.81 -36.06
N GLN A 513 -9.61 -19.61 -37.12
CA GLN A 513 -10.35 -18.34 -37.32
C GLN A 513 -11.38 -18.06 -36.23
N ILE A 514 -12.07 -19.09 -35.72
CA ILE A 514 -12.99 -18.95 -34.58
C ILE A 514 -12.21 -18.65 -33.30
N LEU A 515 -11.04 -19.27 -33.11
CA LEU A 515 -10.15 -18.99 -31.99
C LEU A 515 -9.45 -17.62 -32.10
N ASP A 516 -9.33 -17.04 -33.30
CA ASP A 516 -8.87 -15.67 -33.52
C ASP A 516 -9.90 -14.64 -33.03
N HIS A 517 -11.19 -14.97 -33.08
CA HIS A 517 -12.30 -14.12 -32.62
C HIS A 517 -13.14 -14.88 -31.60
N TYR A 518 -12.49 -15.33 -30.53
CA TYR A 518 -13.07 -16.28 -29.57
C TYR A 518 -14.48 -15.88 -29.13
N ASP A 519 -15.46 -16.70 -29.52
CA ASP A 519 -16.83 -16.70 -29.01
C ASP A 519 -17.18 -18.13 -28.58
N PHE A 520 -17.56 -18.30 -27.31
CA PHE A 520 -17.85 -19.62 -26.75
C PHE A 520 -18.98 -20.32 -27.49
N LYS A 521 -20.03 -19.59 -27.87
CA LYS A 521 -21.19 -20.17 -28.55
C LYS A 521 -20.81 -20.66 -29.94
N SER A 522 -20.12 -19.83 -30.72
CA SER A 522 -19.61 -20.19 -32.04
C SER A 522 -18.62 -21.37 -32.00
N LEU A 523 -17.75 -21.41 -30.98
CA LEU A 523 -16.83 -22.54 -30.79
C LEU A 523 -17.57 -23.83 -30.43
N ALA A 524 -18.52 -23.77 -29.49
CA ALA A 524 -19.34 -24.91 -29.11
C ALA A 524 -20.18 -25.43 -30.29
N ASP A 525 -20.76 -24.52 -31.08
CA ASP A 525 -21.49 -24.84 -32.31
C ASP A 525 -20.57 -25.49 -33.35
N PHE A 526 -19.32 -25.02 -33.48
CA PHE A 526 -18.33 -25.64 -34.37
C PHE A 526 -17.93 -27.06 -33.93
N PHE A 527 -17.86 -27.32 -32.62
CA PHE A 527 -17.59 -28.66 -32.06
C PHE A 527 -18.78 -29.60 -32.16
N THR A 528 -20.01 -29.07 -32.06
CA THR A 528 -21.26 -29.86 -32.04
C THR A 528 -21.88 -30.06 -33.42
N ASN A 529 -21.60 -29.18 -34.38
CA ASN A 529 -22.05 -29.35 -35.76
C ASN A 529 -21.49 -30.65 -36.33
N LYS A 530 -22.38 -31.62 -36.58
CA LYS A 530 -22.04 -32.88 -37.23
C LYS A 530 -21.37 -32.57 -38.57
N VAL A 531 -20.07 -32.84 -38.64
CA VAL A 531 -19.31 -32.93 -39.89
C VAL A 531 -19.91 -34.01 -40.79
#